data_AF-A0A8C0KJG2-F1
#
_entry.id   AF-A0A8C0KJG2-F1
#
_cell.length_a   1.000
_cell.length_b   1.000
_cell.length_c   1.000
_cell.angle_alpha   90.00
_cell.angle_beta   90.00
_cell.angle_gamma   90.00
#
_symmetry.space_group_name_H-M   'P 1'
#
loop_
_entity.id
_entity.type
_entity.pdbx_description
1 polymer ?
#
loop_
_entity_poly.entity_id
_entity_poly.type
_entity_poly.pdbx_seq_one_letter_code
_entity_poly.pdbx_strand_id
1 'polypeptide(L)'
;RLTEPNYLCLLDVRSKQEYDESHVITARRVKKKENEYLIPESVDLECVKYCVVYDNNTSTLEIILREQDEDDNSDDSRQELVPGAAVACGRALAQLTHHPVCILKGGYECFSAMYHFFRTQKIIWMPQELDAFQPYPAEIMPGKIYLGNFRQACDPKIQKDLKIKAHVNISMETGPL
;
A
#
# COMPACT_ATOMS: atom_id res chain seq x y z
N ARG A 1 -3.17 8.05 -15.70
CA ARG A 1 -2.35 8.96 -14.83
C ARG A 1 -2.47 8.46 -13.39
N LEU A 2 -1.43 8.55 -12.54
CA LEU A 2 -1.52 8.17 -11.11
C LEU A 2 -2.67 8.85 -10.34
N THR A 3 -3.16 9.96 -10.90
CA THR A 3 -4.19 10.83 -10.33
C THR A 3 -5.61 10.49 -10.75
N GLU A 4 -5.85 9.37 -11.44
CA GLU A 4 -7.22 8.93 -11.73
C GLU A 4 -7.88 8.44 -10.43
N PRO A 5 -8.78 9.25 -9.84
CA PRO A 5 -9.26 9.01 -8.47
C PRO A 5 -10.09 7.73 -8.34
N ASN A 6 -10.68 7.28 -9.44
CA ASN A 6 -11.58 6.13 -9.48
C ASN A 6 -10.86 4.83 -9.93
N TYR A 7 -9.58 4.89 -10.30
CA TYR A 7 -8.86 3.70 -10.74
C TYR A 7 -8.38 2.85 -9.56
N LEU A 8 -7.64 3.46 -8.62
CA LEU A 8 -7.04 2.75 -7.48
C LEU A 8 -7.24 3.56 -6.21
N CYS A 9 -7.84 2.94 -5.19
CA CYS A 9 -7.91 3.43 -3.84
C CYS A 9 -7.01 2.57 -2.93
N LEU A 10 -5.96 3.18 -2.38
CA LEU A 10 -5.08 2.57 -1.39
C LEU A 10 -5.46 3.08 0.00
N LEU A 11 -5.79 2.17 0.91
CA LEU A 11 -6.23 2.50 2.27
C LEU A 11 -5.23 1.97 3.29
N ASP A 12 -4.59 2.90 4.00
CA ASP A 12 -3.67 2.62 5.10
C ASP A 12 -4.46 2.59 6.41
N VAL A 13 -4.43 1.44 7.06
CA VAL A 13 -5.23 1.14 8.24
C VAL A 13 -4.41 1.23 9.53
N ARG A 14 -3.12 1.58 9.41
CA ARG A 14 -2.18 1.72 10.54
C ARG A 14 -2.47 2.98 11.37
N SER A 15 -1.76 3.11 12.49
CA SER A 15 -1.88 4.28 13.36
C SER A 15 -1.50 5.57 12.62
N LYS A 16 -1.94 6.71 13.18
CA LYS A 16 -1.57 8.02 12.64
C LYS A 16 -0.05 8.21 12.63
N GLN A 17 0.62 7.76 13.68
CA GLN A 17 2.07 7.89 13.81
C GLN A 17 2.79 7.11 12.71
N GLU A 18 2.42 5.84 12.49
CA GLU A 18 3.03 5.01 11.43
C GLU A 18 2.78 5.57 10.03
N TYR A 19 1.56 6.07 9.78
CA TYR A 19 1.23 6.71 8.51
C TYR A 19 2.03 7.99 8.28
N ASP A 20 2.13 8.85 9.30
CA ASP A 20 2.82 10.13 9.21
C ASP A 20 4.34 9.95 9.04
N GLU A 21 4.91 8.88 9.61
CA GLU A 21 6.32 8.52 9.44
C GLU A 21 6.62 8.12 7.98
N SER A 22 5.86 7.19 7.41
CA SER A 22 5.97 6.80 6.01
C SER A 22 4.83 5.87 5.61
N HIS A 23 4.27 6.05 4.41
CA HIS A 23 3.19 5.24 3.86
C HIS A 23 3.38 5.03 2.34
N VAL A 24 2.58 4.15 1.74
CA VAL A 24 2.61 3.95 0.28
C VAL A 24 2.13 5.23 -0.39
N ILE A 25 2.81 5.67 -1.45
CA ILE A 25 2.43 6.88 -2.20
C ILE A 25 0.98 6.73 -2.68
N THR A 26 0.21 7.81 -2.55
CA THR A 26 -1.24 7.92 -2.79
C THR A 26 -2.17 7.22 -1.80
N ALA A 27 -1.64 6.46 -0.83
CA ALA A 27 -2.47 5.85 0.21
C ALA A 27 -3.17 6.91 1.06
N ARG A 28 -4.38 6.60 1.51
CA ARG A 28 -5.17 7.43 2.43
C ARG A 28 -5.36 6.70 3.74
N ARG A 29 -5.12 7.40 4.84
CA ARG A 29 -5.30 6.82 6.17
C ARG A 29 -6.78 6.67 6.52
N VAL A 30 -7.18 5.46 6.88
CA VAL A 30 -8.51 5.18 7.45
C VAL A 30 -8.49 5.51 8.94
N LYS A 31 -9.48 6.26 9.41
CA LYS A 31 -9.62 6.56 10.85
C LYS A 31 -10.49 5.47 11.48
N LYS A 32 -10.20 5.10 12.73
CA LYS A 32 -11.05 4.21 13.52
C LYS A 32 -11.63 5.00 14.70
N LYS A 33 -12.95 5.00 14.87
CA LYS A 33 -13.65 5.64 16.00
C LYS A 33 -14.69 4.64 16.52
N GLU A 34 -14.70 4.37 17.82
CA GLU A 34 -15.72 3.50 18.45
C GLU A 34 -15.90 2.13 17.75
N ASN A 35 -14.79 1.53 17.29
CA ASN A 35 -14.76 0.31 16.47
C ASN A 35 -15.27 0.39 15.03
N GLU A 36 -15.70 1.57 14.57
CA GLU A 36 -16.06 1.80 13.17
C GLU A 36 -14.92 2.41 12.36
N TYR A 37 -14.82 2.01 11.10
CA TYR A 37 -13.87 2.55 10.14
C TYR A 37 -14.50 3.74 9.41
N LEU A 38 -13.88 4.91 9.52
CA LEU A 38 -14.30 6.13 8.84
C LEU A 38 -13.51 6.26 7.54
N ILE A 39 -14.23 6.14 6.42
CA ILE A 39 -13.69 6.31 5.08
C ILE A 39 -13.39 7.81 4.86
N PRO A 40 -12.26 8.16 4.24
CA PRO A 40 -11.99 9.54 3.88
C PRO A 40 -13.04 10.09 2.91
N GLU A 41 -13.62 11.26 3.20
CA GLU A 41 -14.69 11.91 2.41
C GLU A 41 -14.34 12.12 0.92
N SER A 42 -13.05 12.18 0.60
CA SER A 42 -12.57 12.33 -0.77
C SER A 42 -12.61 11.04 -1.59
N VAL A 43 -13.01 9.90 -1.00
CA VAL A 43 -13.09 8.58 -1.67
C VAL A 43 -14.56 8.24 -1.93
N ASP A 44 -14.92 8.09 -3.20
CA ASP A 44 -16.16 7.42 -3.59
C ASP A 44 -15.88 5.94 -3.86
N LEU A 45 -16.17 5.09 -2.89
CA LEU A 45 -15.89 3.65 -2.97
C LEU A 45 -16.79 2.90 -3.96
N GLU A 46 -17.95 3.44 -4.30
CA GLU A 46 -18.86 2.82 -5.27
C GLU A 46 -18.22 2.86 -6.67
N CYS A 47 -17.56 3.98 -7.01
CA CYS A 47 -16.95 4.19 -8.32
C CYS A 47 -15.53 3.63 -8.47
N VAL A 48 -14.89 3.17 -7.40
CA VAL A 48 -13.50 2.71 -7.44
C VAL A 48 -13.40 1.33 -8.12
N LYS A 49 -12.49 1.22 -9.09
CA LYS A 49 -12.20 -0.04 -9.79
C LYS A 49 -11.37 -1.01 -8.93
N TYR A 50 -10.35 -0.51 -8.24
CA TYR A 50 -9.50 -1.30 -7.35
C TYR A 50 -9.44 -0.67 -5.96
N CYS A 51 -10.01 -1.35 -4.96
CA CYS A 51 -9.90 -0.96 -3.56
C CYS A 51 -8.92 -1.91 -2.85
N VAL A 52 -7.84 -1.37 -2.28
CA VAL A 52 -6.80 -2.15 -1.61
C VAL A 52 -6.61 -1.61 -0.20
N VAL A 53 -6.67 -2.50 0.79
CA VAL A 53 -6.45 -2.18 2.20
C VAL A 53 -5.17 -2.85 2.69
N TYR A 54 -4.38 -2.14 3.49
CA TYR A 54 -3.19 -2.69 4.12
C TYR A 54 -3.00 -2.19 5.55
N ASP A 55 -2.46 -3.05 6.39
CA ASP A 55 -1.94 -2.73 7.71
C ASP A 55 -0.42 -2.95 7.72
N ASN A 56 0.20 -3.20 8.86
CA ASN A 56 1.64 -3.34 8.91
C ASN A 56 2.14 -4.63 8.23
N ASN A 57 1.49 -5.78 8.47
CA ASN A 57 2.05 -7.08 8.09
C ASN A 57 1.04 -8.21 7.82
N THR A 58 -0.27 -7.92 7.67
CA THR A 58 -1.27 -8.96 7.37
C THR A 58 -0.89 -9.72 6.10
N SER A 59 -0.64 -11.01 6.24
CA SER A 59 -0.17 -11.89 5.16
C SER A 59 -1.13 -13.03 4.83
N THR A 60 -2.10 -13.29 5.70
CA THR A 60 -3.15 -14.28 5.53
C THR A 60 -4.51 -13.64 5.83
N LEU A 61 -5.57 -14.19 5.21
CA LEU A 61 -6.95 -13.86 5.60
C LEU A 61 -7.40 -14.66 6.83
N GLU A 62 -6.53 -15.54 7.32
CA GLU A 62 -6.75 -16.40 8.46
C GLU A 62 -6.75 -15.60 9.74
N ILE A 63 -7.48 -16.12 10.71
CA ILE A 63 -7.68 -15.45 11.97
C ILE A 63 -6.64 -15.98 12.97
N ILE A 64 -5.85 -15.07 13.55
CA ILE A 64 -4.72 -15.44 14.42
C ILE A 64 -5.27 -15.62 15.85
N LEU A 65 -4.90 -16.74 16.48
CA LEU A 65 -5.17 -17.00 17.90
C LEU A 65 -4.32 -16.04 18.74
N ARG A 66 -4.95 -15.30 19.66
CA ARG A 66 -4.20 -14.67 20.74
C ARG A 66 -4.00 -15.71 21.84
N GLU A 67 -2.75 -16.04 22.14
CA GLU A 67 -2.39 -16.70 23.39
C GLU A 67 -2.64 -15.66 24.50
N GLN A 68 -3.59 -15.93 25.39
CA GLN A 68 -3.69 -15.21 26.65
C GLN A 68 -2.61 -15.77 27.57
N ASP A 69 -1.85 -14.90 28.23
CA ASP A 69 -0.93 -15.31 29.29
C ASP A 69 -1.72 -16.13 30.34
N GLU A 70 -1.33 -17.38 30.53
CA GLU A 70 -1.98 -18.35 31.41
C GLU A 70 -1.86 -17.91 32.88
N ASP A 71 -2.86 -17.21 33.43
CA ASP A 71 -2.96 -17.08 34.90
C ASP A 71 -4.38 -16.86 35.45
N ASP A 72 -5.44 -17.41 34.82
CA ASP A 72 -6.72 -17.52 35.55
C ASP A 72 -7.54 -18.76 35.19
N ASN A 73 -7.85 -19.52 36.23
CA ASN A 73 -8.57 -20.79 36.21
C ASN A 73 -10.06 -20.50 35.99
N SER A 74 -10.51 -20.40 34.73
CA SER A 74 -11.94 -20.40 34.41
C SER A 74 -12.25 -21.03 33.04
N ASP A 75 -13.22 -21.95 33.04
CA ASP A 75 -13.53 -22.95 32.02
C ASP A 75 -14.43 -22.43 30.86
N ASP A 76 -14.13 -21.26 30.31
CA ASP A 76 -14.73 -20.79 29.03
C ASP A 76 -13.67 -20.06 28.19
N SER A 77 -12.63 -20.78 27.80
CA SER A 77 -11.59 -20.28 26.88
C SER A 77 -12.13 -20.19 25.45
N ARG A 78 -13.08 -19.28 25.20
CA ARG A 78 -13.43 -18.86 23.85
C ARG A 78 -12.24 -18.12 23.27
N GLN A 79 -11.40 -18.86 22.56
CA GLN A 79 -10.34 -18.32 21.73
C GLN A 79 -10.95 -17.31 20.75
N GLU A 80 -10.79 -16.02 21.07
CA GLU A 80 -11.30 -14.94 20.25
C GLU A 80 -10.40 -14.82 19.02
N LEU A 81 -10.87 -15.41 17.94
CA LEU A 81 -10.29 -15.31 16.62
C LEU A 81 -10.38 -13.83 16.17
N VAL A 82 -9.27 -13.07 16.24
CA VAL A 82 -9.23 -11.67 15.80
C VAL A 82 -8.56 -11.53 14.42
N PRO A 83 -9.28 -11.16 13.35
CA PRO A 83 -8.68 -10.92 12.04
C PRO A 83 -7.73 -9.72 12.08
N GLY A 84 -6.70 -9.72 11.23
CA GLY A 84 -5.80 -8.58 11.06
C GLY A 84 -6.57 -7.29 10.75
N ALA A 85 -6.00 -6.13 11.12
CA ALA A 85 -6.69 -4.84 11.01
C ALA A 85 -7.10 -4.53 9.55
N ALA A 86 -6.28 -4.94 8.57
CA ALA A 86 -6.61 -4.82 7.16
C ALA A 86 -7.82 -5.67 6.76
N VAL A 87 -7.92 -6.90 7.26
CA VAL A 87 -9.04 -7.82 6.98
C VAL A 87 -10.32 -7.32 7.64
N ALA A 88 -10.24 -6.87 8.89
CA ALA A 88 -11.38 -6.29 9.61
C ALA A 88 -11.93 -5.06 8.88
N CYS A 89 -11.05 -4.16 8.45
CA CYS A 89 -11.44 -3.00 7.65
C CYS A 89 -12.01 -3.41 6.28
N GLY A 90 -11.35 -4.30 5.55
CA GLY A 90 -11.82 -4.77 4.25
C GLY A 90 -13.21 -5.39 4.31
N ARG A 91 -13.54 -6.14 5.37
CA ARG A 91 -14.88 -6.67 5.61
C ARG A 91 -15.91 -5.56 5.83
N ALA A 92 -15.58 -4.53 6.60
CA ALA A 92 -16.45 -3.39 6.82
C ALA A 92 -16.71 -2.60 5.53
N LEU A 93 -15.70 -2.49 4.65
CA LEU A 93 -15.78 -1.76 3.39
C LEU A 93 -16.46 -2.53 2.26
N ALA A 94 -16.55 -3.86 2.35
CA ALA A 94 -17.08 -4.71 1.27
C ALA A 94 -18.53 -4.38 0.87
N GLN A 95 -19.32 -3.79 1.77
CA GLN A 95 -20.70 -3.37 1.49
C GLN A 95 -20.79 -2.04 0.73
N LEU A 96 -19.69 -1.29 0.68
CA LEU A 96 -19.62 0.07 0.14
C LEU A 96 -18.94 0.13 -1.24
N THR A 97 -18.49 -1.02 -1.75
CA THR A 97 -17.75 -1.15 -3.01
C THR A 97 -18.48 -2.08 -3.96
N HIS A 98 -18.54 -1.73 -5.25
CA HIS A 98 -19.03 -2.65 -6.28
C HIS A 98 -18.01 -3.75 -6.65
N HIS A 99 -16.72 -3.49 -6.45
CA HIS A 99 -15.64 -4.42 -6.72
C HIS A 99 -15.09 -5.04 -5.41
N PRO A 100 -14.54 -6.26 -5.45
CA PRO A 100 -13.95 -6.87 -4.26
C PRO A 100 -12.84 -6.00 -3.65
N VAL A 101 -12.85 -5.90 -2.32
CA VAL A 101 -11.76 -5.26 -1.57
C VAL A 101 -10.57 -6.23 -1.48
N CYS A 102 -9.41 -5.79 -1.96
CA CYS A 102 -8.17 -6.54 -1.94
C CYS A 102 -7.36 -6.24 -0.66
N ILE A 103 -6.70 -7.25 -0.10
CA ILE A 103 -5.77 -7.07 1.02
C ILE A 103 -4.33 -7.14 0.50
N LEU A 104 -3.49 -6.15 0.84
CA LEU A 104 -2.08 -6.18 0.49
C LEU A 104 -1.34 -7.21 1.35
N LYS A 105 -1.01 -8.36 0.75
CA LYS A 105 -0.30 -9.44 1.43
C LYS A 105 1.08 -8.97 1.94
N GLY A 106 1.32 -9.18 3.22
CA GLY A 106 2.55 -8.76 3.93
C GLY A 106 2.54 -7.29 4.35
N GLY A 107 1.42 -6.59 4.14
CA GLY A 107 1.21 -5.21 4.58
C GLY A 107 2.26 -4.22 4.09
N TYR A 108 2.39 -3.13 4.84
CA TYR A 108 3.36 -2.09 4.58
C TYR A 108 4.81 -2.57 4.70
N GLU A 109 5.10 -3.48 5.64
CA GLU A 109 6.46 -3.97 5.91
C GLU A 109 7.06 -4.65 4.68
N CYS A 110 6.37 -5.66 4.13
CA CYS A 110 6.86 -6.37 2.95
C CYS A 110 6.87 -5.48 1.71
N PHE A 111 5.85 -4.62 1.55
CA PHE A 111 5.77 -3.71 0.41
C PHE A 111 6.92 -2.70 0.43
N SER A 112 7.17 -2.05 1.56
CA SER A 112 8.22 -1.04 1.70
C SER A 112 9.63 -1.63 1.61
N ALA A 113 9.83 -2.88 2.03
CA ALA A 113 11.10 -3.59 1.83
C ALA A 113 11.39 -3.85 0.35
N MET A 114 10.38 -4.28 -0.42
CA MET A 114 10.52 -4.61 -1.85
C MET A 114 10.53 -3.35 -2.74
N TYR A 115 9.66 -2.40 -2.44
CA TYR A 115 9.38 -1.19 -3.23
C TYR A 115 9.60 0.07 -2.40
N HIS A 116 10.77 0.17 -1.74
CA HIS A 116 11.12 1.32 -0.91
C HIS A 116 11.07 2.67 -1.65
N PHE A 117 11.16 2.68 -2.99
CA PHE A 117 11.00 3.87 -3.84
C PHE A 117 9.54 4.32 -4.02
N PHE A 118 8.56 3.51 -3.58
CA PHE A 118 7.13 3.85 -3.53
C PHE A 118 6.62 4.20 -2.13
N ARG A 119 7.52 4.45 -1.17
CA ARG A 119 7.15 5.02 0.13
C ARG A 119 7.26 6.53 0.12
N THR A 120 6.43 7.21 0.89
CA THR A 120 6.52 8.65 1.10
C THR A 120 7.75 9.00 1.94
N GLN A 121 8.50 10.02 1.51
CA GLN A 121 9.56 10.65 2.30
C GLN A 121 9.05 11.88 3.05
N LYS A 122 7.98 12.49 2.53
CA LYS A 122 7.18 13.56 3.12
C LYS A 122 5.73 13.32 2.71
N ILE A 123 4.80 13.64 3.60
CA ILE A 123 3.37 13.58 3.28
C ILE A 123 3.10 14.62 2.19
N ILE A 124 2.55 14.17 1.07
CA ILE A 124 2.13 15.02 -0.04
C ILE A 124 0.74 15.56 0.33
N TRP A 125 0.65 16.86 0.62
CA TRP A 125 -0.59 17.46 1.12
C TRP A 125 -1.38 18.14 -0.01
N MET A 126 -0.69 18.65 -1.02
CA MET A 126 -1.31 19.46 -2.06
C MET A 126 -1.50 18.69 -3.37
N PRO A 127 -2.65 18.84 -4.06
CA PRO A 127 -2.85 18.26 -5.39
C PRO A 127 -1.72 18.61 -6.38
N GLN A 128 -1.18 19.84 -6.32
CA GLN A 128 -0.07 20.24 -7.19
C GLN A 128 1.22 19.45 -6.92
N GLU A 129 1.51 19.12 -5.66
CA GLU A 129 2.67 18.29 -5.31
C GLU A 129 2.50 16.87 -5.86
N LEU A 130 1.27 16.35 -5.85
CA LEU A 130 0.95 15.03 -6.40
C LEU A 130 1.01 15.03 -7.95
N ASP A 131 0.53 16.09 -8.60
CA ASP A 131 0.60 16.25 -10.05
C ASP A 131 2.04 16.41 -10.55
N ALA A 132 2.89 17.05 -9.75
CA ALA A 132 4.33 17.18 -10.02
C ALA A 132 5.12 15.91 -9.69
N PHE A 133 4.53 14.97 -8.95
CA PHE A 133 5.21 13.73 -8.56
C PHE A 133 5.48 12.86 -9.79
N GLN A 134 6.76 12.58 -10.03
CA GLN A 134 7.20 11.71 -11.11
C GLN A 134 7.58 10.34 -10.53
N PRO A 135 6.64 9.37 -10.48
CA PRO A 135 6.97 8.02 -10.06
C PRO A 135 8.00 7.40 -10.99
N TYR A 136 8.81 6.52 -10.42
CA TYR A 136 9.63 5.59 -11.18
C TYR A 136 9.58 4.23 -10.49
N PRO A 137 9.65 3.15 -11.27
CA PRO A 137 9.59 3.09 -12.74
C PRO A 137 8.16 3.25 -13.27
N ALA A 138 7.97 3.31 -14.59
CA ALA A 138 6.65 3.43 -15.22
C ALA A 138 5.85 2.13 -15.13
N GLU A 139 6.49 0.98 -15.33
CA GLU A 139 5.89 -0.34 -15.14
C GLU A 139 6.84 -1.29 -14.42
N ILE A 140 6.28 -2.28 -13.73
CA ILE A 140 7.04 -3.25 -12.92
C ILE A 140 6.57 -4.66 -13.22
N MET A 141 7.53 -5.52 -13.55
CA MET A 141 7.44 -6.96 -13.34
C MET A 141 8.27 -7.30 -12.09
N PRO A 142 7.62 -7.60 -10.95
CA PRO A 142 8.30 -7.80 -9.67
C PRO A 142 9.50 -8.75 -9.74
N GLY A 143 10.66 -8.29 -9.29
CA GLY A 143 11.90 -9.06 -9.28
C GLY A 143 12.48 -9.42 -10.65
N LYS A 144 11.92 -8.87 -11.75
CA LYS A 144 12.31 -9.21 -13.13
C LYS A 144 12.74 -7.99 -13.92
N ILE A 145 11.80 -7.11 -14.30
CA ILE A 145 12.03 -6.01 -15.25
C ILE A 145 11.32 -4.76 -14.73
N TYR A 146 11.99 -3.62 -14.86
CA TYR A 146 11.43 -2.30 -14.63
C TYR A 146 11.42 -1.55 -15.96
N LEU A 147 10.26 -1.02 -16.35
CA LEU A 147 10.15 -0.19 -17.55
C LEU A 147 10.24 1.27 -17.17
N GLY A 148 11.17 2.00 -17.77
CA GLY A 148 11.34 3.44 -17.57
C GLY A 148 11.62 4.15 -18.87
N ASN A 149 11.61 5.48 -18.81
CA ASN A 149 12.10 6.29 -19.92
C ASN A 149 13.63 6.45 -19.84
N PHE A 150 14.22 6.97 -20.91
CA PHE A 150 15.66 7.19 -21.00
C PHE A 150 16.22 8.07 -19.89
N ARG A 151 15.50 9.13 -19.48
CA ARG A 151 15.93 9.99 -18.37
C ARG A 151 16.04 9.22 -17.06
N GLN A 152 15.08 8.32 -16.78
CA GLN A 152 15.12 7.46 -15.60
C GLN A 152 16.26 6.45 -15.67
N ALA A 153 16.51 5.88 -16.87
CA ALA A 153 17.63 4.96 -17.09
C ALA A 153 18.99 5.64 -16.91
N CYS A 154 19.10 6.94 -17.19
CA CYS A 154 20.34 7.71 -17.02
C CYS A 154 20.54 8.28 -15.59
N ASP A 155 19.56 8.16 -14.70
CA ASP A 155 19.64 8.69 -13.33
C ASP A 155 20.33 7.70 -12.37
N PRO A 156 21.53 8.02 -11.82
CA PRO A 156 22.27 7.11 -10.94
C PRO A 156 21.51 6.78 -9.64
N LYS A 157 20.67 7.69 -9.14
CA LYS A 157 19.86 7.46 -7.95
C LYS A 157 18.80 6.41 -8.25
N ILE A 158 18.10 6.53 -9.38
CA ILE A 158 17.08 5.57 -9.79
C ILE A 158 17.71 4.19 -10.04
N GLN A 159 18.86 4.14 -10.72
CA GLN A 159 19.58 2.88 -10.94
C GLN A 159 19.93 2.18 -9.62
N LYS A 160 20.39 2.94 -8.63
CA LYS A 160 20.72 2.43 -7.29
C LYS A 160 19.49 1.97 -6.52
N ASP A 161 18.43 2.77 -6.53
CA ASP A 161 17.17 2.49 -5.82
C ASP A 161 16.49 1.23 -6.42
N LEU A 162 16.47 1.10 -7.75
CA LEU A 162 15.92 -0.09 -8.43
C LEU A 162 16.88 -1.29 -8.45
N LYS A 163 18.13 -1.12 -7.99
CA LYS A 163 19.18 -2.15 -8.00
C LYS A 163 19.40 -2.74 -9.40
N ILE A 164 19.46 -1.87 -10.41
CA ILE A 164 19.61 -2.27 -11.83
C ILE A 164 20.96 -2.95 -12.05
N LYS A 165 20.93 -4.10 -12.73
CA LYS A 165 22.13 -4.87 -13.11
C LYS A 165 22.46 -4.79 -14.60
N ALA A 166 21.46 -4.49 -15.42
CA ALA A 166 21.60 -4.39 -16.87
C ALA A 166 20.47 -3.52 -17.43
N HIS A 167 20.74 -2.89 -18.58
CA HIS A 167 19.75 -2.14 -19.34
C HIS A 167 19.45 -2.85 -20.66
N VAL A 168 18.16 -2.92 -21.01
CA VAL A 168 17.71 -3.32 -22.36
C VAL A 168 17.11 -2.08 -22.99
N ASN A 169 17.81 -1.51 -23.97
CA ASN A 169 17.35 -0.32 -24.65
C ASN A 169 16.51 -0.69 -25.88
N ILE A 170 15.26 -0.28 -25.88
CA ILE A 170 14.30 -0.48 -26.98
C ILE A 170 14.05 0.86 -27.72
N SER A 171 14.66 1.95 -27.26
CA SER A 171 14.55 3.29 -27.86
C SER A 171 15.66 3.55 -28.87
N MET A 172 15.49 4.61 -29.67
CA MET A 172 16.50 5.10 -30.60
C MET A 172 17.62 5.91 -29.91
N GLU A 173 17.46 6.25 -28.63
CA GLU A 173 18.41 7.06 -27.86
C GLU A 173 19.55 6.16 -27.36
N THR A 174 20.81 6.50 -27.63
CA THR A 174 21.96 5.73 -27.13
C THR A 174 22.25 6.07 -25.68
N GLY A 175 22.17 5.08 -24.78
CA GLY A 175 22.45 5.26 -23.36
C GLY A 175 23.94 5.40 -23.04
N PRO A 176 24.29 5.80 -21.80
CA PRO A 176 25.67 5.72 -21.33
C PRO A 176 26.12 4.25 -21.32
N LEU A 177 27.29 3.99 -21.92
CA LEU A 177 27.99 2.71 -21.88
C LEU A 177 28.34 2.31 -20.44
#